data_AF-A0A8S1CIS7-F1
#
_entry.id   AF-A0A8S1CIS7-F1
#
_cell.length_a   1.000
_cell.length_b   1.000
_cell.length_c   1.000
_cell.angle_alpha   90.00
_cell.angle_beta   90.00
_cell.angle_gamma   90.00
#
_symmetry.space_group_name_H-M   'P 1'
#
loop_
_entity.id
_entity.type
_entity.pdbx_description
1 polymer ?
#
loop_
_entity_poly.entity_id
_entity_poly.type
_entity_poly.pdbx_seq_one_letter_code
_entity_poly.pdbx_strand_id
1 'polypeptide(L)'
;MWHRKCFKCRDCTKTLDSILACDGPDKDVYCKTCYGKKWGPHGYGFACGSGFLQTDGLNEQQISQLRPFANPDTTSIKAPLGQGCPRCGGMVYAAEQQLAKGTMWHKKCFNCSQCHRPLDSVLACDGPDKEIYCKACYGKNFGPKGFGYGHSPTLFCSSENTTAPRPQQNIGPLAPEGQGCPRCGQMVYAAEQMISKNKTWHRRCFTCGDCNRSLDSTTLNDSPDGNIYCKSCYGRRYGPKGVGYGMGAGVLSMA
;
A
#
# COMPACT_ATOMS: atom_id res chain seq x y z
N MET A 1 -39.53 23.06 -17.49
CA MET A 1 -38.16 22.84 -16.97
C MET A 1 -38.24 21.78 -15.88
N TRP A 2 -37.61 20.61 -16.07
CA TRP A 2 -37.59 19.52 -15.09
C TRP A 2 -36.45 19.75 -14.06
N HIS A 3 -36.74 19.61 -12.76
CA HIS A 3 -35.78 19.92 -11.68
C HIS A 3 -34.75 18.79 -11.47
N ARG A 4 -33.49 19.14 -11.09
CA ARG A 4 -32.38 18.20 -10.79
C ARG A 4 -32.68 17.12 -9.73
N LYS A 5 -33.76 17.27 -8.94
CA LYS A 5 -34.21 16.27 -7.94
C LYS A 5 -35.23 15.24 -8.49
N CYS A 6 -35.71 15.43 -9.72
CA CYS A 6 -36.77 14.62 -10.33
C CYS A 6 -36.25 13.54 -11.29
N PHE A 7 -34.96 13.56 -11.65
CA PHE A 7 -34.34 12.50 -12.43
C PHE A 7 -34.06 11.31 -11.51
N LYS A 8 -35.04 10.43 -11.33
CA LYS A 8 -34.84 9.13 -10.67
C LYS A 8 -35.20 8.04 -11.65
N CYS A 9 -34.36 7.02 -11.72
CA CYS A 9 -34.68 5.82 -12.48
C CYS A 9 -35.98 5.22 -11.94
N ARG A 10 -36.97 4.94 -12.79
CA ARG A 10 -38.22 4.32 -12.37
C ARG A 10 -38.02 2.94 -11.71
N ASP A 11 -37.02 2.18 -12.13
CA ASP A 11 -36.79 0.83 -11.61
C ASP A 11 -35.89 0.78 -10.38
N CYS A 12 -34.70 1.41 -10.45
CA CYS A 12 -33.72 1.32 -9.37
C CYS A 12 -33.78 2.52 -8.42
N THR A 13 -34.66 3.50 -8.67
CA THR A 13 -34.88 4.74 -7.88
C THR A 13 -33.65 5.63 -7.69
N LYS A 14 -32.51 5.23 -8.26
CA LYS A 14 -31.26 5.97 -8.25
C LYS A 14 -31.47 7.34 -8.87
N THR A 15 -30.97 8.37 -8.20
CA THR A 15 -30.92 9.73 -8.75
C THR A 15 -29.96 9.77 -9.92
N LEU A 16 -30.44 10.23 -11.06
CA LEU A 16 -29.72 10.36 -12.31
C LEU A 16 -29.45 11.83 -12.58
N ASP A 17 -28.33 12.10 -13.22
CA ASP A 17 -28.06 13.39 -13.85
C ASP A 17 -28.52 13.36 -15.31
N SER A 18 -28.52 14.52 -15.96
CA SER A 18 -28.98 14.69 -17.34
C SER A 18 -28.17 13.91 -18.39
N ILE A 19 -27.03 13.32 -18.02
CA ILE A 19 -26.16 12.52 -18.92
C ILE A 19 -26.44 11.02 -18.76
N LEU A 20 -26.81 10.57 -17.56
CA LEU A 20 -27.06 9.16 -17.23
C LEU A 20 -28.54 8.73 -17.35
N ALA A 21 -29.43 9.69 -17.62
CA ALA A 21 -30.86 9.48 -17.85
C ALA A 21 -31.14 9.08 -19.31
N CYS A 22 -31.98 8.06 -19.49
CA CYS A 22 -32.49 7.61 -20.78
C CYS A 22 -34.03 7.60 -20.73
N ASP A 23 -34.68 8.15 -21.76
CA ASP A 23 -36.13 8.16 -21.87
C ASP A 23 -36.63 6.85 -22.47
N GLY A 24 -37.52 6.17 -21.74
CA GLY A 24 -38.20 4.95 -22.14
C GLY A 24 -39.28 5.21 -23.20
N PRO A 25 -39.63 4.20 -24.04
CA PRO A 25 -40.78 4.29 -24.95
C PRO A 25 -42.12 4.51 -24.21
N ASP A 26 -42.15 4.21 -22.92
CA ASP A 26 -43.22 4.43 -21.95
C ASP A 26 -43.24 5.84 -21.34
N LYS A 27 -42.38 6.77 -21.82
CA LYS A 27 -42.28 8.17 -21.37
C LYS A 27 -41.80 8.34 -19.92
N ASP A 28 -41.19 7.31 -19.36
CA ASP A 28 -40.54 7.33 -18.06
C ASP A 28 -39.01 7.38 -18.19
N VAL A 29 -38.36 7.84 -17.12
CA VAL A 29 -36.90 8.02 -17.08
C VAL A 29 -36.22 6.81 -16.43
N TYR A 30 -35.22 6.25 -17.13
CA TYR A 30 -34.45 5.08 -16.70
C TYR A 30 -32.96 5.38 -16.67
N CYS A 31 -32.20 4.61 -15.90
CA CYS A 31 -30.74 4.62 -16.02
C CYS A 31 -30.31 3.72 -17.19
N LYS A 32 -29.14 3.99 -17.78
CA LYS A 32 -28.60 3.21 -18.92
C LYS A 32 -28.60 1.69 -18.67
N THR A 33 -28.35 1.25 -17.44
CA THR A 33 -28.39 -0.17 -17.06
C THR A 33 -29.80 -0.74 -17.01
N CYS A 34 -30.78 -0.03 -16.46
CA CYS A 34 -32.17 -0.48 -16.38
C CYS A 34 -32.84 -0.44 -17.76
N TYR A 35 -32.61 0.64 -18.52
CA TYR A 35 -33.07 0.77 -19.90
C TYR A 35 -32.50 -0.36 -20.78
N GLY A 36 -31.19 -0.61 -20.69
CA GLY A 36 -30.52 -1.68 -21.43
C GLY A 36 -30.99 -3.09 -21.06
N LYS A 37 -31.42 -3.32 -19.81
CA LYS A 37 -32.00 -4.60 -19.37
C LYS A 37 -33.40 -4.87 -19.94
N LYS A 38 -34.18 -3.81 -20.20
CA LYS A 38 -35.59 -3.93 -20.63
C LYS A 38 -35.78 -3.80 -22.13
N TRP A 39 -35.01 -2.91 -22.76
CA TRP A 39 -35.14 -2.57 -24.19
C TRP A 39 -33.82 -2.59 -24.93
N GLY A 40 -32.72 -2.94 -24.26
CA GLY A 40 -31.46 -3.18 -24.93
C GLY A 40 -31.52 -4.44 -25.80
N PRO A 41 -30.62 -4.58 -26.77
CA PRO A 41 -30.51 -5.80 -27.54
C PRO A 41 -30.24 -7.00 -26.62
N HIS A 42 -31.17 -7.95 -26.58
CA HIS A 42 -31.01 -9.20 -25.86
C HIS A 42 -30.13 -10.14 -26.71
N GLY A 43 -28.87 -10.30 -26.28
CA GLY A 43 -27.87 -11.12 -26.97
C GLY A 43 -26.74 -10.29 -27.57
N TYR A 44 -25.50 -10.73 -27.29
CA TYR A 44 -24.22 -10.14 -27.72
C TYR A 44 -23.99 -8.68 -27.28
N GLY A 45 -23.44 -8.54 -26.07
CA GLY A 45 -22.36 -7.59 -25.75
C GLY A 45 -22.62 -6.08 -25.90
N PHE A 46 -23.34 -5.47 -24.94
CA PHE A 46 -23.08 -4.07 -24.56
C PHE A 46 -22.29 -4.03 -23.25
N ALA A 47 -20.96 -4.11 -23.38
CA ALA A 47 -20.02 -3.94 -22.28
C ALA A 47 -19.82 -2.45 -22.00
N CYS A 48 -20.41 -1.95 -20.92
CA CYS A 48 -19.88 -0.78 -20.23
C CYS A 48 -19.73 -1.11 -18.75
N GLY A 49 -18.56 -1.66 -18.41
CA GLY A 49 -18.12 -1.93 -17.04
C GLY A 49 -18.38 -3.36 -16.58
N SER A 50 -17.28 -4.12 -16.43
CA SER A 50 -17.14 -5.32 -15.59
C SER A 50 -18.43 -6.10 -15.29
N GLY A 51 -18.95 -6.81 -16.28
CA GLY A 51 -20.09 -7.71 -16.12
C GLY A 51 -20.00 -8.84 -17.13
N PHE A 52 -19.72 -10.03 -16.62
CA PHE A 52 -19.58 -11.31 -17.32
C PHE A 52 -20.77 -11.61 -18.26
N LEU A 53 -20.51 -12.33 -19.36
CA LEU A 53 -21.53 -12.84 -20.29
C LEU A 53 -22.66 -13.53 -19.50
N GLN A 54 -23.85 -12.96 -19.52
CA GLN A 54 -25.02 -13.57 -18.90
C GLN A 54 -25.59 -14.61 -19.86
N THR A 55 -25.25 -15.88 -19.65
CA THR A 55 -26.09 -17.01 -20.09
C THR A 55 -27.35 -17.00 -19.24
N ASP A 56 -28.49 -17.13 -19.90
CA ASP A 56 -29.83 -16.99 -19.35
C ASP A 56 -30.03 -17.72 -18.01
N GLY A 57 -30.63 -17.02 -17.03
CA GLY A 57 -31.50 -17.65 -16.04
C GLY A 57 -30.91 -18.23 -14.76
N LEU A 58 -29.71 -17.82 -14.29
CA LEU A 58 -29.22 -18.25 -12.97
C LEU A 58 -29.05 -17.07 -12.00
N ASN A 59 -29.56 -17.23 -10.77
CA ASN A 59 -29.35 -16.28 -9.67
C ASN A 59 -27.87 -16.24 -9.24
N GLU A 60 -27.40 -15.10 -8.72
CA GLU A 60 -26.00 -14.84 -8.35
C GLU A 60 -25.41 -15.90 -7.39
N GLN A 61 -26.24 -16.42 -6.47
CA GLN A 61 -25.89 -17.52 -5.57
C GLN A 61 -25.70 -18.85 -6.31
N GLN A 62 -26.55 -19.14 -7.30
CA GLN A 62 -26.51 -20.37 -8.09
C GLN A 62 -25.30 -20.36 -9.04
N ILE A 63 -24.94 -19.20 -9.59
CA ILE A 63 -23.70 -19.00 -10.36
C ILE A 63 -22.46 -19.22 -9.48
N SER A 64 -22.48 -18.74 -8.23
CA SER A 64 -21.36 -18.93 -7.30
C SER A 64 -21.18 -20.39 -6.86
N GLN A 65 -22.27 -21.16 -6.78
CA GLN A 65 -22.26 -22.58 -6.43
C GLN A 65 -21.94 -23.49 -7.63
N LEU A 66 -22.34 -23.10 -8.85
CA LEU A 66 -22.09 -23.84 -10.09
C LEU A 66 -20.75 -23.51 -10.75
N ARG A 67 -20.01 -22.49 -10.29
CA ARG A 67 -18.59 -22.38 -10.62
C ARG A 67 -17.88 -23.52 -9.89
N PRO A 68 -17.34 -24.54 -10.59
CA PRO A 68 -16.19 -25.22 -10.02
C PRO A 68 -15.06 -24.20 -10.14
N PHE A 69 -14.94 -23.30 -9.15
CA PHE A 69 -13.70 -22.53 -8.98
C PHE A 69 -12.65 -23.46 -8.37
N ALA A 70 -12.49 -24.65 -8.96
CA ALA A 70 -11.22 -25.32 -8.91
C ALA A 70 -10.32 -24.43 -9.76
N ASN A 71 -9.60 -23.51 -9.12
CA ASN A 71 -8.25 -23.25 -9.61
C ASN A 71 -7.57 -24.61 -9.49
N PRO A 72 -7.38 -25.37 -10.59
CA PRO A 72 -6.74 -26.66 -10.46
C PRO A 72 -5.36 -26.35 -9.87
N ASP A 73 -5.02 -26.94 -8.73
CA ASP A 73 -3.68 -26.80 -8.18
C ASP A 73 -2.72 -27.47 -9.16
N THR A 74 -2.17 -26.64 -10.06
CA THR A 74 -1.27 -27.02 -11.15
C THR A 74 0.03 -27.65 -10.61
N THR A 75 0.29 -27.48 -9.32
CA THR A 75 1.34 -28.18 -8.57
C THR A 75 1.17 -29.69 -8.51
N SER A 76 -0.05 -30.20 -8.63
CA SER A 76 -0.36 -31.64 -8.52
C SER A 76 -0.22 -32.39 -9.85
N ILE A 77 -0.14 -31.66 -10.97
CA ILE A 77 0.00 -32.26 -12.30
C ILE A 77 1.49 -32.45 -12.58
N LYS A 78 1.98 -33.69 -12.56
CA LYS A 78 3.41 -33.99 -12.73
C LYS A 78 3.92 -33.59 -14.13
N ALA A 79 5.05 -32.89 -14.18
CA ALA A 79 5.69 -32.50 -15.43
C ALA A 79 6.71 -33.54 -15.93
N PRO A 80 7.04 -33.54 -17.24
CA PRO A 80 8.21 -34.25 -17.76
C PRO A 80 9.51 -33.73 -17.11
N LEU A 81 10.53 -34.59 -17.03
CA LEU A 81 11.84 -34.25 -16.46
C LEU A 81 12.43 -33.01 -17.12
N GLY A 82 12.64 -31.94 -16.35
CA GLY A 82 13.19 -30.66 -16.81
C GLY A 82 12.17 -29.64 -17.33
N GLN A 83 10.89 -29.99 -17.43
CA GLN A 83 9.81 -29.09 -17.92
C GLN A 83 8.76 -28.75 -16.84
N GLY A 84 9.19 -28.64 -15.57
CA GLY A 84 8.30 -28.34 -14.46
C GLY A 84 8.95 -27.44 -13.42
N CYS A 85 8.15 -27.04 -12.44
CA CYS A 85 8.65 -26.25 -11.32
C CYS A 85 9.62 -27.09 -10.48
N PRO A 86 10.86 -26.62 -10.25
CA PRO A 86 11.85 -27.39 -9.51
C PRO A 86 11.51 -27.59 -8.03
N ARG A 87 10.57 -26.79 -7.47
CA ARG A 87 10.14 -26.92 -6.06
C ARG A 87 9.07 -27.99 -5.84
N CYS A 88 8.08 -28.07 -6.73
CA CYS A 88 6.97 -29.01 -6.56
C CYS A 88 6.96 -30.15 -7.59
N GLY A 89 7.79 -30.09 -8.63
CA GLY A 89 7.78 -31.03 -9.75
C GLY A 89 6.55 -30.93 -10.65
N GLY A 90 5.65 -29.99 -10.37
CA GLY A 90 4.40 -29.78 -11.10
C GLY A 90 4.59 -29.02 -12.41
N MET A 91 3.66 -29.22 -13.35
CA MET A 91 3.60 -28.55 -14.63
C MET A 91 3.19 -27.09 -14.45
N VAL A 92 3.93 -26.19 -15.10
CA VAL A 92 3.68 -24.76 -15.05
C VAL A 92 3.06 -24.34 -16.38
N TYR A 93 1.77 -23.97 -16.35
CA TYR A 93 1.06 -23.48 -17.52
C TYR A 93 1.30 -21.97 -17.71
N ALA A 94 1.12 -21.48 -18.94
CA ALA A 94 1.41 -20.10 -19.33
C ALA A 94 0.76 -19.03 -18.42
N ALA A 95 -0.42 -19.30 -17.85
CA ALA A 95 -1.13 -18.37 -16.97
C ALA A 95 -0.43 -18.14 -15.60
N GLU A 96 0.31 -19.13 -15.11
CA GLU A 96 0.97 -19.10 -13.79
C GLU A 96 2.50 -19.13 -13.88
N GLN A 97 3.04 -19.03 -15.09
CA GLN A 97 4.46 -19.15 -15.34
C GLN A 97 5.26 -17.93 -14.86
N GLN A 98 6.31 -18.21 -14.11
CA GLN A 98 7.42 -17.30 -13.81
C GLN A 98 8.71 -17.92 -14.34
N LEU A 99 9.53 -17.12 -15.02
CA LEU A 99 10.77 -17.56 -15.66
C LEU A 99 11.97 -17.08 -14.85
N ALA A 100 12.86 -18.01 -14.49
CA ALA A 100 14.18 -17.70 -13.95
C ALA A 100 15.22 -18.65 -14.54
N LYS A 101 16.28 -18.12 -15.17
CA LYS A 101 17.34 -18.89 -15.84
C LYS A 101 16.85 -20.02 -16.76
N GLY A 102 15.76 -19.78 -17.50
CA GLY A 102 15.18 -20.78 -18.41
C GLY A 102 14.40 -21.91 -17.72
N THR A 103 14.21 -21.85 -16.40
CA THR A 103 13.33 -22.75 -15.64
C THR A 103 11.99 -22.08 -15.38
N MET A 104 10.92 -22.88 -15.41
CA MET A 104 9.55 -22.43 -15.19
C MET A 104 9.15 -22.66 -13.74
N TRP A 105 8.53 -21.68 -13.11
CA TRP A 105 8.08 -21.73 -11.72
C TRP A 105 6.62 -21.32 -11.62
N HIS A 106 5.87 -21.90 -10.68
CA HIS A 106 4.55 -21.36 -10.33
C HIS A 106 4.72 -20.06 -9.55
N LYS A 107 3.78 -19.11 -9.69
CA LYS A 107 3.73 -17.88 -8.87
C LYS A 107 3.82 -18.17 -7.36
N LYS A 108 3.08 -19.17 -6.87
CA LYS A 108 3.13 -19.61 -5.46
C LYS A 108 4.49 -20.16 -5.07
N CYS A 109 5.12 -20.91 -5.98
CA CYS A 109 6.43 -21.52 -5.81
C CYS A 109 7.57 -20.56 -6.11
N PHE A 110 7.33 -19.29 -6.45
CA PHE A 110 8.38 -18.34 -6.80
C PHE A 110 8.63 -17.39 -5.61
N ASN A 111 9.25 -17.93 -4.57
CA ASN A 111 9.60 -17.21 -3.36
C ASN A 111 11.08 -17.38 -2.99
N CYS A 112 11.60 -16.45 -2.18
CA CYS A 112 12.97 -16.51 -1.70
C CYS A 112 13.17 -17.72 -0.77
N SER A 113 14.23 -18.51 -0.97
CA SER A 113 14.58 -19.63 -0.09
C SER A 113 14.80 -19.22 1.38
N GLN A 114 15.36 -18.02 1.61
CA GLN A 114 15.74 -17.56 2.97
C GLN A 114 14.62 -16.85 3.73
N CYS A 115 13.85 -15.99 3.06
CA CYS A 115 12.82 -15.19 3.71
C CYS A 115 11.39 -15.56 3.30
N HIS A 116 11.22 -16.56 2.42
CA HIS A 116 9.94 -17.02 1.88
C HIS A 116 9.05 -15.94 1.25
N ARG A 117 9.60 -14.73 1.05
CA ARG A 117 8.91 -13.63 0.40
C ARG A 117 8.63 -14.00 -1.06
N PRO A 118 7.40 -13.85 -1.55
CA PRO A 118 7.11 -14.02 -2.98
C PRO A 118 7.91 -12.99 -3.77
N LEU A 119 8.51 -13.44 -4.87
CA LEU A 119 9.32 -12.61 -5.75
C LEU A 119 8.60 -12.43 -7.08
N ASP A 120 9.04 -11.43 -7.83
CA ASP A 120 8.70 -11.26 -9.23
C ASP A 120 9.95 -11.53 -10.06
N SER A 121 9.78 -11.77 -11.36
CA SER A 121 10.88 -12.05 -12.29
C SER A 121 12.00 -11.01 -12.27
N VAL A 122 11.71 -9.76 -11.86
CA VAL A 122 12.68 -8.66 -11.76
C VAL A 122 13.46 -8.66 -10.42
N LEU A 123 12.87 -9.20 -9.35
CA LEU A 123 13.43 -9.14 -7.99
C LEU A 123 14.14 -10.43 -7.55
N ALA A 124 14.00 -11.49 -8.34
CA ALA A 124 14.65 -12.76 -8.10
C ALA A 124 16.09 -12.76 -8.59
N CYS A 125 17.00 -13.17 -7.72
CA CYS A 125 18.38 -13.48 -8.01
C CYS A 125 18.56 -14.99 -7.88
N ASP A 126 19.19 -15.59 -8.88
CA ASP A 126 19.58 -16.99 -8.83
C ASP A 126 20.81 -17.22 -7.94
N GLY A 127 20.72 -18.21 -7.07
CA GLY A 127 21.85 -18.68 -6.28
C GLY A 127 22.74 -19.67 -7.04
N PRO A 128 24.00 -19.86 -6.61
CA PRO A 128 24.90 -20.88 -7.15
C PRO A 128 24.40 -22.32 -6.92
N ASP A 129 23.46 -22.50 -6.00
CA ASP A 129 22.79 -23.74 -5.60
C ASP A 129 21.54 -24.08 -6.43
N LYS A 130 21.25 -23.31 -7.48
CA LYS A 130 20.03 -23.42 -8.32
C LYS A 130 18.73 -23.06 -7.59
N GLU A 131 18.81 -22.40 -6.44
CA GLU A 131 17.65 -21.83 -5.77
C GLU A 131 17.47 -20.34 -6.11
N ILE A 132 16.31 -19.78 -5.77
CA ILE A 132 16.04 -18.36 -5.97
C ILE A 132 16.04 -17.60 -4.64
N TYR A 133 16.69 -16.44 -4.67
CA TYR A 133 16.88 -15.54 -3.55
C TYR A 133 16.35 -14.16 -3.91
N CYS A 134 15.92 -13.39 -2.91
CA CYS A 134 15.67 -11.97 -3.12
C CYS A 134 17.01 -11.22 -3.17
N LYS A 135 17.07 -10.07 -3.86
CA LYS A 135 18.29 -9.23 -3.93
C LYS A 135 18.93 -8.97 -2.55
N ALA A 136 18.11 -8.78 -1.52
CA ALA A 136 18.58 -8.54 -0.16
C ALA A 136 19.23 -9.79 0.48
N CYS A 137 18.63 -10.97 0.34
CA CYS A 137 19.21 -12.22 0.86
C CYS A 137 20.41 -12.65 0.02
N TYR A 138 20.35 -12.49 -1.30
CA TYR A 138 21.48 -12.79 -2.18
C TYR A 138 22.71 -11.95 -1.82
N GLY A 139 22.54 -10.63 -1.64
CA GLY A 139 23.63 -9.75 -1.21
C GLY A 139 24.16 -10.04 0.20
N LYS A 140 23.32 -10.51 1.12
CA LYS A 140 23.73 -10.89 2.49
C LYS A 140 24.54 -12.20 2.52
N ASN A 141 24.10 -13.20 1.75
CA ASN A 141 24.65 -14.56 1.80
C ASN A 141 25.80 -14.76 0.80
N PHE A 142 25.72 -14.16 -0.38
CA PHE A 142 26.66 -14.36 -1.49
C PHE A 142 27.36 -13.07 -1.95
N GLY A 143 26.97 -11.90 -1.43
CA GLY A 143 27.67 -10.65 -1.69
C GLY A 143 29.04 -10.61 -1.03
N PRO A 144 29.98 -9.78 -1.55
CA PRO A 144 31.29 -9.63 -0.95
C PRO A 144 31.14 -9.13 0.50
N LYS A 145 31.52 -9.98 1.46
CA LYS A 145 31.62 -9.63 2.89
C LYS A 145 32.74 -8.61 3.08
N GLY A 146 32.46 -7.33 2.83
CA GLY A 146 33.51 -6.32 2.99
C GLY A 146 33.18 -4.87 2.66
N PHE A 147 32.09 -4.54 1.97
CA PHE A 147 31.78 -3.12 1.73
C PHE A 147 30.28 -2.88 1.58
N GLY A 148 29.78 -1.89 2.32
CA GLY A 148 28.36 -1.64 2.55
C GLY A 148 27.54 -1.45 1.27
N TYR A 149 26.54 -2.30 1.08
CA TYR A 149 25.44 -2.05 0.15
C TYR A 149 24.19 -1.66 0.95
N GLY A 150 24.09 -0.39 1.27
CA GLY A 150 22.84 0.25 1.64
C GLY A 150 22.13 0.72 0.38
N HIS A 151 20.91 0.23 0.13
CA HIS A 151 19.83 1.07 -0.40
C HIS A 151 18.47 0.37 -0.18
N SER A 152 17.67 1.01 0.67
CA SER A 152 16.20 0.97 0.81
C SER A 152 15.60 0.15 1.98
N PRO A 153 14.67 0.75 2.75
CA PRO A 153 14.22 0.23 4.03
C PRO A 153 12.98 -0.67 3.85
N THR A 154 13.07 -1.92 4.28
CA THR A 154 11.89 -2.65 4.76
C THR A 154 12.30 -3.40 6.02
N LEU A 155 11.99 -2.79 7.15
CA LEU A 155 11.97 -3.50 8.43
C LEU A 155 10.75 -4.42 8.40
N PHE A 156 10.98 -5.73 8.36
CA PHE A 156 10.00 -6.71 8.81
C PHE A 156 10.66 -7.50 9.93
N CYS A 157 10.11 -7.38 11.14
CA CYS A 157 10.50 -8.19 12.29
C CYS A 157 9.67 -9.48 12.25
N SER A 158 10.32 -10.63 12.22
CA SER A 158 9.71 -11.88 12.69
C SER A 158 10.05 -12.03 14.17
N SER A 159 9.00 -12.26 14.94
CA SER A 159 8.93 -12.34 16.39
C SER A 159 9.59 -13.59 16.95
N GLU A 160 10.60 -13.44 17.81
CA GLU A 160 10.80 -14.37 18.92
C GLU A 160 11.23 -13.59 20.17
N ASN A 161 10.57 -13.93 21.27
CA ASN A 161 10.56 -13.26 22.54
C ASN A 161 11.88 -13.51 23.30
N THR A 162 12.90 -12.73 22.98
CA THR A 162 14.05 -12.54 23.87
C THR A 162 14.01 -11.11 24.34
N THR A 163 13.95 -10.92 25.66
CA THR A 163 14.10 -9.63 26.34
C THR A 163 15.47 -9.05 26.02
N ALA A 164 15.62 -8.51 24.81
CA ALA A 164 16.80 -7.80 24.37
C ALA A 164 16.68 -6.35 24.86
N PRO A 165 17.68 -5.80 25.55
CA PRO A 165 17.73 -4.36 25.77
C PRO A 165 17.62 -3.66 24.41
N ARG A 166 16.80 -2.60 24.35
CA ARG A 166 16.58 -1.76 23.16
C ARG A 166 17.89 -1.64 22.36
N PRO A 167 17.88 -1.79 21.02
CA PRO A 167 19.07 -1.56 20.23
C PRO A 167 19.41 -0.08 20.34
N GLN A 168 20.35 0.21 21.23
CA GLN A 168 21.04 1.47 21.38
C GLN A 168 21.92 1.61 20.14
N GLN A 169 21.30 2.00 19.03
CA GLN A 169 22.00 2.14 17.77
C GLN A 169 22.76 3.45 17.76
N ASN A 170 24.07 3.30 17.58
CA ASN A 170 25.16 4.27 17.63
C ASN A 170 25.60 4.63 19.05
N ILE A 171 26.80 4.16 19.40
CA ILE A 171 27.71 4.84 20.32
C ILE A 171 28.69 5.55 19.39
N GLY A 172 28.27 6.68 18.82
CA GLY A 172 29.21 7.61 18.21
C GLY A 172 30.05 8.27 19.31
N PRO A 173 31.23 8.82 19.01
CA PRO A 173 32.00 9.61 19.98
C PRO A 173 31.10 10.70 20.59
N LEU A 174 31.15 10.82 21.92
CA LEU A 174 30.45 11.88 22.65
C LEU A 174 30.97 13.22 22.12
N ALA A 175 30.07 14.10 21.68
CA ALA A 175 30.48 15.38 21.09
C ALA A 175 31.10 16.29 22.16
N PRO A 176 32.08 17.13 21.81
CA PRO A 176 32.55 18.20 22.68
C PRO A 176 31.42 19.21 22.99
N GLU A 177 31.50 19.85 24.16
CA GLU A 177 30.46 20.76 24.65
C GLU A 177 30.13 21.85 23.61
N GLY A 178 28.89 21.85 23.14
CA GLY A 178 28.36 22.85 22.20
C GLY A 178 28.28 22.44 20.73
N GLN A 179 28.79 21.27 20.31
CA GLN A 179 28.77 20.84 18.89
C GLN A 179 28.19 19.43 18.66
N GLY A 180 27.07 19.12 19.32
CA GLY A 180 26.39 17.83 19.21
C GLY A 180 24.87 17.96 19.14
N CYS A 181 24.21 16.86 18.77
CA CYS A 181 22.75 16.84 18.76
C CYS A 181 22.20 16.96 20.18
N PRO A 182 21.31 17.94 20.48
CA PRO A 182 20.79 18.13 21.82
C PRO A 182 19.87 17.00 22.29
N ARG A 183 19.43 16.10 21.38
CA ARG A 183 18.53 15.00 21.71
C ARG A 183 19.25 13.70 22.09
N CYS A 184 20.41 13.44 21.49
CA CYS A 184 21.17 12.22 21.74
C CYS A 184 22.59 12.48 22.29
N GLY A 185 23.04 13.73 22.34
CA GLY A 185 24.37 14.12 22.81
C GLY A 185 25.52 13.72 21.87
N GLN A 186 25.21 13.14 20.70
CA GLN A 186 26.21 12.61 19.78
C GLN A 186 26.62 13.62 18.72
N MET A 187 27.83 13.45 18.21
CA MET A 187 28.36 14.28 17.14
C MET A 187 27.53 14.13 15.86
N VAL A 188 27.22 15.27 15.24
CA VAL A 188 26.44 15.34 14.00
C VAL A 188 27.41 15.51 12.85
N TYR A 189 27.57 14.48 12.03
CA TYR A 189 28.41 14.55 10.83
C TYR A 189 27.69 15.27 9.69
N ALA A 190 28.45 15.89 8.78
CA ALA A 190 27.93 16.68 7.66
C ALA A 190 26.85 15.95 6.83
N ALA A 191 26.95 14.62 6.69
CA ALA A 191 25.95 13.81 5.97
C ALA A 191 24.57 13.78 6.64
N GLU A 192 24.50 13.90 7.97
CA GLU A 192 23.26 13.82 8.75
C GLU A 192 22.88 15.15 9.42
N GLN A 193 23.61 16.22 9.12
CA GLN A 193 23.44 17.51 9.79
C GLN A 193 22.17 18.23 9.35
N MET A 194 21.33 18.54 10.32
CA MET A 194 20.24 19.50 10.22
C MET A 194 20.49 20.65 11.20
N ILE A 195 20.27 21.89 10.78
CA ILE A 195 20.56 23.09 11.57
C ILE A 195 19.23 23.81 11.85
N SER A 196 18.97 24.17 13.12
CA SER A 196 17.90 25.12 13.45
C SER A 196 18.42 26.20 14.41
N LYS A 197 18.30 27.47 14.00
CA LYS A 197 18.61 28.72 14.76
C LYS A 197 19.85 28.69 15.68
N ASN A 198 20.87 27.87 15.40
CA ASN A 198 22.15 27.66 16.11
C ASN A 198 22.34 26.31 16.84
N LYS A 199 21.46 25.32 16.65
CA LYS A 199 21.67 23.93 17.12
C LYS A 199 21.75 22.96 15.95
N THR A 200 22.63 21.96 16.07
CA THR A 200 22.76 20.87 15.10
C THR A 200 21.97 19.66 15.57
N TRP A 201 21.33 18.96 14.65
CA TRP A 201 20.53 17.77 14.92
C TRP A 201 20.85 16.71 13.88
N HIS A 202 20.75 15.43 14.23
CA HIS A 202 20.71 14.37 13.22
C HIS A 202 19.40 14.44 12.46
N ARG A 203 19.40 14.04 11.18
CA ARG A 203 18.18 13.84 10.38
C ARG A 203 17.12 12.99 11.10
N ARG A 204 17.55 11.97 11.84
CA ARG A 204 16.68 11.09 12.64
C ARG A 204 16.19 11.73 13.93
N CYS A 205 16.99 12.61 14.52
CA CYS A 205 16.66 13.35 15.74
C CYS A 205 15.85 14.62 15.44
N PHE A 206 15.60 14.94 14.18
CA PHE A 206 14.91 16.14 13.73
C PHE A 206 13.40 15.90 13.61
N THR A 207 12.76 15.64 14.75
CA THR A 207 11.32 15.32 14.84
C THR A 207 10.57 16.28 15.77
N CYS A 208 9.27 16.44 15.58
CA CYS A 208 8.44 17.27 16.48
C CYS A 208 8.38 16.65 17.88
N GLY A 209 8.57 17.45 18.94
CA GLY A 209 8.45 16.99 20.33
C GLY A 209 7.04 16.49 20.71
N ASP A 210 6.00 17.00 20.06
CA ASP A 210 4.60 16.62 20.37
C ASP A 210 4.09 15.44 19.53
N CYS A 211 4.37 15.43 18.22
CA CYS A 211 3.79 14.45 17.30
C CYS A 211 4.81 13.49 16.69
N ASN A 212 6.09 13.58 17.08
CA ASN A 212 7.20 12.75 16.60
C ASN A 212 7.37 12.70 15.07
N ARG A 213 6.68 13.57 14.33
CA ARG A 213 6.80 13.69 12.88
C ARG A 213 8.17 14.26 12.54
N SER A 214 8.88 13.67 11.57
CA SER A 214 10.11 14.24 11.01
C SER A 214 9.81 15.62 10.42
N LEU A 215 10.65 16.59 10.75
CA LEU A 215 10.55 17.95 10.27
C LEU A 215 11.57 18.16 9.14
N ASP A 216 11.41 19.25 8.40
CA ASP A 216 12.39 19.70 7.42
C ASP A 216 12.87 21.10 7.81
N SER A 217 14.02 21.53 7.29
CA SER A 217 14.61 22.85 7.54
C SER A 217 13.63 24.01 7.28
N THR A 218 12.65 23.81 6.39
CA THR A 218 11.65 24.81 5.99
C THR A 218 10.38 24.79 6.85
N THR A 219 10.09 23.71 7.58
CA THR A 219 8.77 23.48 8.25
C THR A 219 8.83 23.43 9.77
N LEU A 220 10.01 23.73 10.34
CA LEU A 220 10.28 23.73 11.77
C LEU A 220 9.89 25.07 12.43
N ASN A 221 9.39 24.98 13.65
CA ASN A 221 9.25 26.10 14.56
C ASN A 221 10.00 25.77 15.86
N ASP A 222 11.01 26.56 16.19
CA ASP A 222 11.72 26.45 17.46
C ASP A 222 10.88 27.08 18.59
N SER A 223 10.68 26.32 19.67
CA SER A 223 10.14 26.85 20.91
C SER A 223 11.23 27.60 21.70
N PRO A 224 10.86 28.62 22.49
CA PRO A 224 11.76 29.22 23.50
C PRO A 224 12.37 28.19 24.47
N ASP A 225 11.75 27.02 24.66
CA ASP A 225 12.24 25.94 25.52
C ASP A 225 13.40 25.14 24.89
N GLY A 226 13.85 25.50 23.68
CA GLY A 226 14.95 24.83 22.98
C GLY A 226 14.57 23.52 22.28
N ASN A 227 13.27 23.19 22.26
CA ASN A 227 12.68 22.06 21.54
C ASN A 227 12.11 22.48 20.17
N ILE A 228 12.10 21.54 19.21
CA ILE A 228 11.57 21.76 17.87
C ILE A 228 10.15 21.20 17.72
N TYR A 229 9.29 21.96 17.06
CA TYR A 229 7.89 21.60 16.81
C TYR A 229 7.51 21.81 15.34
N CYS A 230 6.52 21.05 14.86
CA CYS A 230 5.92 21.34 13.55
C CYS A 230 5.02 22.58 13.64
N LYS A 231 4.79 23.27 12.51
CA LYS A 231 3.87 24.42 12.40
C LYS A 231 2.52 24.18 13.10
N SER A 232 1.94 22.99 12.93
CA SER A 232 0.63 22.63 13.51
C SER A 232 0.67 22.48 15.04
N CYS A 233 1.72 21.86 15.59
CA CYS A 233 1.87 21.70 17.04
C CYS A 233 2.29 23.02 17.69
N TYR A 234 3.16 23.79 17.04
CA TYR A 234 3.56 25.11 17.49
C TYR A 234 2.36 26.07 17.54
N GLY A 235 1.53 26.12 16.50
CA GLY A 235 0.29 26.91 16.50
C GLY A 235 -0.73 26.46 17.54
N ARG A 236 -0.77 25.16 17.90
CA ARG A 236 -1.65 24.67 18.97
C ARG A 236 -1.17 25.04 20.37
N ARG A 237 0.15 25.02 20.60
CA ARG A 237 0.79 25.28 21.90
C ARG A 237 0.95 26.78 22.17
N TYR A 238 1.49 27.50 21.18
CA TYR A 238 1.93 28.90 21.26
C TYR A 238 1.14 29.85 20.36
N GLY A 239 0.22 29.33 19.53
CA GLY A 239 -0.72 30.19 18.81
C GLY A 239 -1.75 30.81 19.75
N PRO A 240 -2.42 31.89 19.33
CA PRO A 240 -3.42 32.58 20.12
C PRO A 240 -4.54 31.60 20.51
N LYS A 241 -4.62 31.28 21.80
CA LYS A 241 -5.69 30.44 22.36
C LYS A 241 -6.94 31.32 22.53
N GLY A 242 -7.72 31.45 21.46
CA GLY A 242 -9.07 32.02 21.53
C GLY A 242 -9.43 32.96 20.38
N VAL A 243 -10.22 32.45 19.43
CA VAL A 243 -11.64 32.81 19.25
C VAL A 243 -12.26 31.77 18.32
N GLY A 244 -13.02 30.83 18.90
CA GLY A 244 -13.90 29.98 18.13
C GLY A 244 -15.13 30.80 17.71
N TYR A 245 -15.21 31.16 16.44
CA TYR A 245 -16.51 31.45 15.83
C TYR A 245 -17.18 30.09 15.59
N GLY A 246 -17.84 29.58 16.64
CA GLY A 246 -18.76 28.47 16.54
C GLY A 246 -20.03 28.96 15.86
N MET A 247 -20.12 28.79 14.54
CA MET A 247 -21.37 28.92 13.80
C MET A 247 -22.14 27.61 13.98
N GLY A 248 -22.63 27.38 15.19
CA GLY A 248 -23.46 26.24 15.56
C GLY A 248 -24.86 26.72 15.89
N ALA A 249 -25.78 26.59 14.92
CA ALA A 249 -27.20 26.76 15.17
C ALA A 249 -27.66 25.63 16.10
N GLY A 250 -27.91 25.96 17.37
CA GLY A 250 -28.52 25.05 18.32
C GLY A 250 -29.99 24.84 17.95
N VAL A 251 -30.38 23.60 17.66
CA VAL A 251 -31.76 23.15 17.84
C VAL A 251 -31.88 22.67 19.28
N LEU A 252 -32.64 23.41 20.08
CA LEU A 252 -33.06 22.98 21.41
C LEU A 252 -33.96 21.74 21.24
N SER A 253 -33.52 20.60 21.76
CA SER A 253 -34.43 19.50 22.08
C SER A 253 -34.67 19.56 23.58
N MET A 254 -35.88 19.96 23.97
CA MET A 254 -36.41 19.84 25.32
C MET A 254 -37.53 18.79 25.28
N ALA A 255 -37.40 17.81 26.18
CA ALA A 255 -38.40 16.86 26.70
C ALA A 255 -39.16 15.96 25.69
#